data_AF-A0A0A9HJR4-F1
#
_entry.id   AF-A0A0A9HJR4-F1
#
_cell.length_a   1.000
_cell.length_b   1.000
_cell.length_c   1.000
_cell.angle_alpha   90.00
_cell.angle_beta   90.00
_cell.angle_gamma   90.00
#
_symmetry.space_group_name_H-M   'P 1'
#
loop_
_entity.id
_entity.type
_entity.pdbx_description
1 polymer ?
#
loop_
_entity_poly.entity_id
_entity_poly.type
_entity_poly.pdbx_seq_one_letter_code
_entity_poly.pdbx_strand_id
1 'polypeptide(L)' 'MLKDSVILKIVVVTITLAWSSWAAYPFMSAAVNPRRKALALYPVFLMYISVGFLIIAID' A
#
# COMPACT_ATOMS: atom_id res chain seq x y z
N MET A 1 19.88 -18.22 5.32
CA MET A 1 19.75 -17.61 3.99
C MET A 1 18.31 -17.23 3.67
N LEU A 2 17.32 -18.15 3.68
CA LEU A 2 15.92 -17.81 3.37
C LEU A 2 15.21 -16.88 4.38
N LYS A 3 15.56 -16.96 5.67
CA LYS A 3 14.91 -16.16 6.73
C LYS A 3 15.22 -14.66 6.63
N ASP A 4 16.44 -14.31 6.22
CA ASP A 4 16.87 -12.92 6.05
C ASP A 4 16.23 -12.27 4.80
N SER A 5 16.08 -13.04 3.71
CA SER A 5 15.42 -12.57 2.48
C SER A 5 13.92 -12.33 2.65
N VAL A 6 13.23 -13.09 3.51
CA VAL A 6 11.81 -12.84 3.84
C VAL A 6 11.65 -11.58 4.68
N ILE A 7 12.52 -11.36 5.67
CA ILE A 7 12.50 -10.13 6.48
C ILE A 7 12.77 -8.91 5.60
N LEU A 8 13.76 -8.99 4.70
CA LEU A 8 14.03 -7.94 3.71
C LEU A 8 12.85 -7.70 2.77
N LYS A 9 12.19 -8.75 2.25
CA LYS A 9 10.96 -8.62 1.43
C LYS A 9 9.89 -7.84 2.20
N ILE A 10 9.62 -8.19 3.46
CA ILE A 10 8.59 -7.52 4.28
C ILE A 10 8.92 -6.03 4.47
N VAL A 11 10.18 -5.69 4.75
CA VAL A 11 10.64 -4.29 4.93
C VAL A 11 10.50 -3.51 3.62
N VAL A 12 10.95 -4.07 2.50
CA VAL A 12 10.84 -3.42 1.19
C VAL A 12 9.38 -3.23 0.79
N VAL A 13 8.53 -4.23 1.00
CA VAL A 13 7.09 -4.17 0.72
C VAL A 13 6.41 -3.10 1.58
N THR A 14 6.72 -3.01 2.88
CA THR A 14 6.12 -1.97 3.74
C THR A 14 6.56 -0.55 3.34
N ILE A 15 7.84 -0.34 3.01
CA ILE A 15 8.33 0.97 2.55
C ILE A 15 7.66 1.37 1.23
N THR A 16 7.59 0.46 0.27
CA THR A 16 6.96 0.73 -1.05
C THR A 16 5.46 0.93 -0.95
N LEU A 17 4.77 0.21 -0.07
CA LEU A 17 3.35 0.42 0.24
C LEU A 17 3.09 1.78 0.87
N ALA A 18 3.90 2.16 1.85
CA ALA A 18 3.79 3.46 2.51
C ALA A 18 4.02 4.61 1.52
N TRP A 19 5.05 4.48 0.67
CA TRP A 19 5.35 5.46 -0.38
C TRP A 19 4.22 5.59 -1.41
N SER A 20 3.72 4.46 -1.91
CA SER A 20 2.63 4.43 -2.89
C SER A 20 1.33 5.00 -2.32
N SER A 21 1.02 4.67 -1.06
CA SER A 21 -0.16 5.19 -0.36
C SER A 21 -0.06 6.69 -0.12
N TRP A 22 1.13 7.19 0.26
CA TRP A 22 1.37 8.62 0.44
C TRP A 22 1.23 9.37 -0.88
N ALA A 23 1.85 8.88 -1.96
CA ALA A 23 1.79 9.52 -3.27
C ALA A 23 0.35 9.54 -3.84
N ALA A 24 -0.45 8.51 -3.59
CA ALA A 24 -1.84 8.44 -4.05
C ALA A 24 -2.81 9.32 -3.23
N TYR A 25 -2.51 9.56 -1.96
CA TYR A 25 -3.34 10.34 -1.05
C TYR A 25 -3.71 11.75 -1.55
N PRO A 26 -2.77 12.62 -2.01
CA PRO A 26 -3.09 13.95 -2.51
C PRO A 26 -3.93 13.92 -3.79
N PHE A 27 -3.69 12.99 -4.72
CA PHE A 27 -4.46 12.88 -5.96
C PHE A 27 -5.92 12.50 -5.71
N MET A 28 -6.15 11.48 -4.88
CA MET A 28 -7.51 11.03 -4.55
C MET A 28 -8.23 12.01 -3.62
N SER A 29 -7.54 12.57 -2.63
CA SER A 29 -8.16 13.47 -1.64
C SER A 29 -8.47 14.87 -2.16
N ALA A 30 -7.86 15.30 -3.27
CA ALA A 30 -8.19 16.55 -3.94
C ALA A 30 -9.43 16.46 -4.84
N ALA A 31 -9.76 15.25 -5.33
CA ALA A 31 -10.84 15.01 -6.28
C ALA A 31 -12.23 14.83 -5.63
N VAL A 32 -12.30 14.70 -4.31
CA VAL A 32 -13.56 14.43 -3.58
C VAL A 32 -13.75 15.30 -2.35
N ASN A 33 -15.00 15.67 -2.08
CA ASN A 33 -15.39 16.44 -0.90
C ASN A 33 -14.87 15.78 0.40
N PRO A 34 -14.43 16.55 1.41
CA PRO A 34 -13.85 16.05 2.65
C PRO A 34 -14.70 15.00 3.37
N ARG A 35 -16.03 15.06 3.24
CA ARG A 35 -16.96 14.06 3.80
C ARG A 35 -16.87 12.66 3.15
N ARG A 36 -16.31 12.55 1.93
CA ARG A 36 -16.19 11.29 1.17
C ARG A 36 -14.74 10.87 0.91
N LYS A 37 -13.74 11.59 1.44
CA LYS A 37 -12.31 11.27 1.24
C LYS A 37 -11.95 9.87 1.70
N ALA A 38 -12.43 9.45 2.87
CA ALA A 38 -12.21 8.10 3.38
C ALA A 38 -12.79 7.00 2.44
N LEU A 39 -13.96 7.28 1.85
CA LEU A 39 -14.63 6.39 0.89
C LEU A 39 -13.90 6.28 -0.46
N ALA A 40 -13.19 7.34 -0.88
CA ALA A 40 -12.39 7.30 -2.10
C ALA A 40 -10.99 6.67 -1.87
N LEU A 41 -10.46 6.75 -0.65
CA LEU A 41 -9.12 6.27 -0.30
C LEU A 41 -9.09 4.79 0.07
N TYR A 42 -10.16 4.24 0.67
CA TYR A 42 -10.18 2.83 1.10
C TYR A 42 -9.92 1.81 -0.02
N PRO A 43 -10.42 1.96 -1.26
CA PRO A 43 -10.19 0.98 -2.32
C PRO A 43 -8.72 0.94 -2.74
N VAL A 44 -8.06 2.11 -2.79
CA VAL A 44 -6.64 2.23 -3.15
C VAL A 44 -5.75 1.62 -2.06
N PHE A 45 -6.08 1.88 -0.79
CA PHE A 45 -5.39 1.30 0.34
C PHE A 45 -5.53 -0.23 0.39
N LEU A 46 -6.74 -0.75 0.16
CA LEU A 46 -6.98 -2.20 0.08
C LEU A 46 -6.26 -2.84 -1.10
N MET A 47 -6.21 -2.18 -2.27
CA MET A 47 -5.47 -2.66 -3.43
C MET A 47 -3.98 -2.81 -3.09
N TYR A 48 -3.37 -1.79 -2.49
CA TYR A 48 -1.97 -1.82 -2.10
C TYR A 48 -1.70 -2.94 -1.09
N ILE A 49 -2.50 -3.06 -0.03
CA ILE A 49 -2.36 -4.15 0.94
C ILE A 49 -2.44 -5.52 0.26
N SER A 50 -3.41 -5.71 -0.64
CA SER A 50 -3.60 -6.98 -1.36
C SER A 50 -2.38 -7.33 -2.22
N VAL A 51 -1.80 -6.36 -2.92
CA VAL A 51 -0.57 -6.55 -3.71
C VAL A 51 0.62 -6.85 -2.82
N GLY A 52 0.75 -6.17 -1.67
CA GLY A 52 1.81 -6.45 -0.69
C GLY A 52 1.76 -7.88 -0.16
N PHE A 53 0.56 -8.37 0.18
CA PHE A 53 0.37 -9.77 0.56
C PHE A 53 0.73 -10.73 -0.57
N LEU A 54 0.39 -10.40 -1.81
CA LEU A 54 0.70 -11.23 -2.98
C LEU A 54 2.21 -11.33 -3.23
N ILE A 55 2.96 -10.23 -3.07
CA ILE A 55 4.43 -10.21 -3.18
C ILE A 55 5.10 -11.04 -2.06
N ILE A 56 4.53 -11.03 -0.86
CA ILE A 56 5.03 -11.83 0.27
C ILE A 56 4.67 -13.31 0.09
N ALA A 57 3.49 -13.60 -0.47
CA ALA A 57 3.00 -14.96 -0.67
C ALA A 57 3.66 -15.68 -1.85
N ILE A 58 4.13 -14.95 -2.86
CA ILE A 58 4.96 -15.49 -3.94
C ILE A 58 6.40 -15.57 -3.42
N ASP A 59 6.85 -16.80 -3.14
CA ASP A 59 8.23 -17.12 -2.76
C ASP A 59 9.21 -16.82 -3.90
#